data_AF-A0A1S2WU18-F1
#
_entry.id   AF-A0A1S2WU18-F1
#
_cell.length_a   1.000
_cell.length_b   1.000
_cell.length_c   1.000
_cell.angle_alpha   90.00
_cell.angle_beta   90.00
_cell.angle_gamma   90.00
#
_symmetry.space_group_name_H-M   'P 1'
#
loop_
_entity.id
_entity.type
_entity.pdbx_description
1 polymer ?
#
loop_
_entity_poly.entity_id
_entity_poly.type
_entity_poly.pdbx_seq_one_letter_code
_entity_poly.pdbx_strand_id
1 'polypeptide(L)'
;MLIKEYEFGTQENNFYLKTNQAVAENIDTKYLSKNKSEKQAIGGKNMRGNTNPLPGLYQDKKGNRHYIKIPGDPKEMFCEMFHGALANNLRFNGYLDVENPYISAADGIVVKMENKSMLALSVPILPDFNELFKYLTTAKSSGKERDNWKEITNRSIYSKFVEGKLPQKSLYREDMKLSLAKCVLQSVAFFGDYSLHSSNVALYGEEGAKKIAKIDGGAAFRSFAKNSPINILFPYEYEGRGVHKLIHKNYIDYYTRIPGLKEYLSCIASEYIDKFNKPDRKPLSKIVYESIQQVKEIYAKASKRDPFNDKAFSDYFGIDLSIDEEVLSKQIEAIIYRNIQGFQRIIKSKNHFNLVKNYQINGMNNSHSIQVTILQFILSRGADVKSKPSKCSKKDLIKESLIEKLKSPENCLPKEEFLSQLESLCVPSNLLSFSSKTADTLSFRLSRLSNNDPIRIYLGVPPTKQKISSTELIRYIKKSLGELNKNKLNCKNFR
;
A
#
# COMPACT_ATOMS: atom_id res chain seq x y z
N MET A 1 -0.51 19.71 11.59
CA MET A 1 -1.39 18.59 11.26
C MET A 1 -2.67 18.75 12.08
N LEU A 2 -3.85 18.77 11.45
CA LEU A 2 -5.12 19.01 12.15
C LEU A 2 -5.88 17.70 12.30
N ILE A 3 -5.92 17.15 13.52
CA ILE A 3 -6.76 15.99 13.83
C ILE A 3 -8.18 16.47 14.06
N LYS A 4 -9.10 16.07 13.18
CA LYS A 4 -10.51 16.46 13.25
C LYS A 4 -11.23 15.69 14.36
N GLU A 5 -11.56 16.40 15.43
CA GLU A 5 -12.44 15.94 16.49
C GLU A 5 -13.82 16.58 16.35
N TYR A 6 -14.87 15.76 16.42
CA TYR A 6 -16.25 16.21 16.35
C TYR A 6 -17.06 15.77 17.56
N GLU A 7 -18.02 16.59 17.95
CA GLU A 7 -19.13 16.22 18.83
C GLU A 7 -20.34 15.87 17.98
N PHE A 8 -20.93 14.70 18.26
CA PHE A 8 -22.17 14.28 17.61
C PHE A 8 -23.38 14.87 18.33
N GLY A 9 -24.24 15.55 17.57
CA GLY A 9 -25.46 16.18 18.09
C GLY A 9 -26.68 15.87 17.23
N THR A 10 -27.86 16.08 17.81
CA THR A 10 -29.16 15.97 17.17
C THR A 10 -29.88 17.31 17.29
N GLN A 11 -30.44 17.82 16.19
CA GLN A 11 -31.34 18.98 16.22
C GLN A 11 -32.42 18.79 15.17
N GLU A 12 -33.68 18.85 15.59
CA GLU A 12 -34.87 18.64 14.74
C GLU A 12 -34.75 17.40 13.83
N ASN A 13 -34.68 17.61 12.51
CA ASN A 13 -34.66 16.60 11.46
C ASN A 13 -33.24 16.20 11.00
N ASN A 14 -32.20 16.65 11.69
CA ASN A 14 -30.81 16.47 11.27
C ASN A 14 -29.90 15.87 12.36
N PHE A 15 -28.85 15.18 11.92
CA PHE A 15 -27.67 14.83 12.71
C PHE A 15 -26.55 15.80 12.39
N TYR A 16 -25.71 16.14 13.37
CA TYR A 16 -24.61 17.07 13.18
C TYR A 16 -23.31 16.57 13.79
N LEU A 17 -22.21 16.90 13.12
CA LEU A 17 -20.86 16.79 13.65
C LEU A 17 -20.26 18.19 13.75
N LYS A 18 -19.97 18.64 14.97
CA LYS A 18 -19.42 19.97 15.25
C LYS A 18 -18.02 19.87 15.80
N THR A 19 -17.08 20.67 15.30
CA THR A 19 -15.73 20.75 15.87
C THR A 19 -15.49 22.09 16.58
N ASN A 20 -14.81 22.04 17.72
CA ASN A 20 -14.42 23.23 18.50
C ASN A 20 -13.00 23.74 18.13
N GLN A 21 -12.32 23.11 17.17
CA GLN A 21 -10.98 23.55 16.73
C GLN A 21 -11.07 24.83 15.88
N ALA A 22 -10.27 25.83 16.24
CA ALA A 22 -10.10 27.06 15.47
C ALA A 22 -9.46 26.73 14.10
N VAL A 23 -10.00 27.34 13.05
CA VAL A 23 -9.77 27.03 11.64
C VAL A 23 -8.34 27.41 11.25
N ALA A 24 -7.54 26.46 10.76
CA ALA A 24 -6.50 26.83 9.80
C ALA A 24 -7.21 27.20 8.49
N GLU A 25 -6.98 28.42 8.05
CA GLU A 25 -7.66 29.11 6.97
C GLU A 25 -7.87 28.19 5.75
N ASN A 26 -9.12 28.18 5.24
CA ASN A 26 -9.62 27.55 4.01
C ASN A 26 -10.50 26.28 4.09
N ILE A 27 -10.69 25.64 5.25
CA ILE A 27 -11.61 24.50 5.38
C ILE A 27 -12.71 24.82 6.41
N ASP A 28 -13.90 25.22 5.94
CA ASP A 28 -15.08 25.49 6.78
C ASP A 28 -15.83 24.19 7.13
N THR A 29 -15.10 23.19 7.64
CA THR A 29 -15.65 21.91 8.14
C THR A 29 -16.11 22.00 9.59
N LYS A 30 -16.36 23.21 10.10
CA LYS A 30 -16.82 23.43 11.49
C LYS A 30 -18.12 22.67 11.81
N TYR A 31 -18.88 22.34 10.77
CA TYR A 31 -20.21 21.76 10.88
C TYR A 31 -20.49 20.85 9.69
N LEU A 32 -20.76 19.57 9.96
CA LEU A 32 -21.31 18.64 8.98
C LEU A 32 -22.75 18.30 9.37
N SER A 33 -23.69 18.37 8.43
CA SER A 33 -25.10 18.05 8.66
C SER A 33 -25.58 16.89 7.78
N LYS A 34 -26.36 15.99 8.36
CA LYS A 34 -27.02 14.87 7.68
C LYS A 34 -28.52 14.93 7.91
N ASN A 35 -29.32 14.87 6.83
CA ASN A 35 -30.76 14.76 6.94
C ASN A 35 -31.16 13.35 7.40
N LYS A 36 -32.00 13.24 8.43
CA LYS A 36 -32.47 11.96 8.98
C LYS A 36 -33.26 11.13 7.95
N SER A 37 -33.88 11.78 6.97
CA SER A 37 -34.71 11.13 5.94
C SER A 37 -33.91 10.61 4.74
N GLU A 38 -32.64 11.03 4.58
CA GLU A 38 -31.84 10.66 3.41
C GLU A 38 -31.36 9.21 3.52
N LYS A 39 -32.06 8.32 2.81
CA LYS A 39 -31.65 6.91 2.65
C LYS A 39 -30.44 6.84 1.71
N GLN A 40 -29.41 6.13 2.12
CA GLN A 40 -28.14 6.08 1.40
C GLN A 40 -28.27 5.38 0.03
N ALA A 41 -27.85 6.07 -1.04
CA ALA A 41 -27.81 5.54 -2.42
C ALA A 41 -26.39 5.30 -2.98
N ILE A 42 -25.34 5.71 -2.26
CA ILE A 42 -23.95 5.73 -2.73
C ILE A 42 -23.04 5.16 -1.64
N GLY A 43 -22.08 4.27 -1.98
CA GLY A 43 -20.96 3.94 -1.07
C GLY A 43 -20.89 2.53 -0.45
N GLY A 44 -21.37 1.49 -1.14
CA GLY A 44 -21.03 0.10 -0.79
C GLY A 44 -21.56 -0.41 0.57
N LYS A 45 -21.11 -1.60 0.99
CA LYS A 45 -21.77 -2.48 1.97
C LYS A 45 -21.84 -1.98 3.43
N ASN A 46 -21.18 -0.89 3.79
CA ASN A 46 -20.79 -0.57 5.18
C ASN A 46 -21.89 0.02 6.08
N MET A 47 -23.16 0.00 5.63
CA MET A 47 -24.34 0.31 6.46
C MET A 47 -25.39 -0.82 6.48
N ARG A 48 -25.17 -1.95 5.82
CA ARG A 48 -26.17 -3.05 5.82
C ARG A 48 -26.25 -3.67 7.22
N GLY A 49 -27.22 -3.21 8.01
CA GLY A 49 -27.44 -3.65 9.38
C GLY A 49 -26.72 -2.83 10.45
N ASN A 50 -26.13 -1.68 10.12
CA ASN A 50 -25.49 -0.82 11.13
C ASN A 50 -26.55 0.07 11.79
N THR A 51 -26.85 -0.18 13.07
CA THR A 51 -27.84 0.58 13.87
C THR A 51 -27.29 1.91 14.37
N ASN A 52 -26.00 2.18 14.16
CA ASN A 52 -25.39 3.43 14.57
C ASN A 52 -25.92 4.61 13.71
N PRO A 53 -26.35 5.73 14.30
CA PRO A 53 -26.85 6.89 13.55
C PRO A 53 -25.74 7.68 12.83
N LEU A 54 -24.48 7.50 13.23
CA LEU A 54 -23.33 8.25 12.75
C LEU A 54 -23.03 8.02 11.26
N PRO A 55 -22.90 6.79 10.72
CA PRO A 55 -22.57 6.60 9.31
C PRO A 55 -23.66 7.17 8.39
N GLY A 56 -23.26 7.71 7.25
CA GLY A 56 -24.18 8.31 6.28
C GLY A 56 -23.56 9.45 5.51
N LEU A 57 -24.38 10.09 4.70
CA LEU A 57 -23.99 11.24 3.91
C LEU A 57 -24.19 12.52 4.73
N TYR A 58 -23.16 13.35 4.76
CA TYR A 58 -23.16 14.66 5.38
C TYR A 58 -22.78 15.72 4.36
N GLN A 59 -23.16 16.96 4.64
CA GLN A 59 -22.80 18.13 3.86
C GLN A 59 -22.15 19.18 4.76
N ASP A 60 -21.10 19.83 4.28
CA ASP A 60 -20.52 21.01 4.92
C ASP A 60 -21.28 22.30 4.54
N LYS A 61 -20.90 23.43 5.14
CA LYS A 61 -21.53 24.74 4.86
C LYS A 61 -21.33 25.23 3.43
N LYS A 62 -20.29 24.77 2.73
CA LYS A 62 -19.99 25.11 1.34
C LYS A 62 -20.73 24.22 0.35
N GLY A 63 -21.49 23.25 0.84
CA GLY A 63 -22.22 22.28 0.04
C GLY A 63 -21.39 21.04 -0.34
N ASN A 64 -20.14 20.91 0.11
CA ASN A 64 -19.32 19.73 -0.15
C ASN A 64 -19.89 18.53 0.60
N ARG A 65 -19.89 17.38 -0.08
CA ARG A 65 -20.48 16.15 0.45
C ARG A 65 -19.39 15.24 1.02
N HIS A 66 -19.68 14.70 2.18
CA HIS A 66 -18.82 13.77 2.91
C HIS A 66 -19.58 12.51 3.25
N TYR A 67 -19.01 11.35 2.98
CA TYR A 67 -19.52 10.09 3.47
C TYR A 67 -18.79 9.71 4.76
N ILE A 68 -19.54 9.69 5.87
CA ILE A 68 -19.03 9.20 7.15
C ILE A 68 -19.30 7.70 7.24
N LYS A 69 -18.28 6.91 7.54
CA LYS A 69 -18.42 5.47 7.72
C LYS A 69 -17.60 4.93 8.88
N ILE A 70 -18.06 3.80 9.42
CA ILE A 70 -17.38 3.03 10.45
C ILE A 70 -17.21 1.61 9.90
N PRO A 71 -16.04 1.27 9.32
CA PRO A 71 -15.75 -0.10 8.93
C PRO A 71 -15.91 -1.07 10.10
N GLY A 72 -16.54 -2.21 9.85
CA GLY A 72 -16.75 -3.25 10.87
C GLY A 72 -15.49 -4.08 11.16
N ASP A 73 -14.62 -4.26 10.15
CA ASP A 73 -13.31 -4.90 10.33
C ASP A 73 -12.27 -3.85 10.77
N PRO A 74 -11.62 -4.02 11.95
CA PRO A 74 -10.54 -3.15 12.39
C PRO A 74 -9.40 -2.99 11.37
N LYS A 75 -9.13 -4.03 10.55
CA LYS A 75 -8.14 -3.97 9.45
C LYS A 75 -8.58 -3.02 8.35
N GLU A 76 -9.85 -3.05 7.96
CA GLU A 76 -10.39 -2.13 6.96
C GLU A 76 -10.31 -0.68 7.48
N MET A 77 -10.71 -0.45 8.74
CA MET A 77 -10.57 0.86 9.41
C MET A 77 -9.13 1.39 9.35
N PHE A 78 -8.16 0.58 9.81
CA PHE A 78 -6.76 0.98 9.82
C PHE A 78 -6.22 1.24 8.41
N CYS A 79 -6.42 0.30 7.48
CA CYS A 79 -5.84 0.38 6.14
C CYS A 79 -6.41 1.57 5.37
N GLU A 80 -7.71 1.82 5.48
CA GLU A 80 -8.33 2.94 4.78
C GLU A 80 -7.95 4.30 5.40
N MET A 81 -7.78 4.37 6.72
CA MET A 81 -7.26 5.56 7.38
C MET A 81 -5.82 5.86 6.98
N PHE A 82 -4.95 4.86 7.02
CA PHE A 82 -3.54 5.01 6.64
C PHE A 82 -3.40 5.35 5.15
N HIS A 83 -4.22 4.73 4.31
CA HIS A 83 -4.33 5.08 2.89
C HIS A 83 -4.71 6.54 2.68
N GLY A 84 -5.73 7.02 3.39
CA GLY A 84 -6.19 8.42 3.29
C GLY A 84 -5.16 9.42 3.81
N ALA A 85 -4.55 9.16 4.97
CA ALA A 85 -3.47 9.97 5.53
C ALA A 85 -2.30 10.09 4.54
N LEU A 86 -1.82 8.96 4.02
CA LEU A 86 -0.73 8.94 3.05
C LEU A 86 -1.11 9.64 1.74
N ALA A 87 -2.31 9.39 1.20
CA ALA A 87 -2.78 10.04 -0.03
C ALA A 87 -2.85 11.57 0.12
N ASN A 88 -3.36 12.07 1.25
CA ASN A 88 -3.44 13.50 1.52
C ASN A 88 -2.05 14.13 1.71
N ASN A 89 -1.15 13.47 2.45
CA ASN A 89 0.22 13.97 2.62
C ASN A 89 1.01 13.95 1.31
N LEU A 90 0.80 12.95 0.45
CA LEU A 90 1.38 12.91 -0.89
C LEU A 90 0.87 14.04 -1.79
N ARG A 91 -0.42 14.39 -1.71
CA ARG A 91 -1.00 15.54 -2.42
C ARG A 91 -0.40 16.85 -1.95
N PHE A 92 -0.36 17.06 -0.64
CA PHE A 92 0.18 18.28 -0.04
C PHE A 92 1.64 18.53 -0.46
N ASN A 93 2.41 17.46 -0.62
CA ASN A 93 3.81 17.53 -1.06
C ASN A 93 3.99 17.39 -2.59
N GLY A 94 2.91 17.50 -3.37
CA GLY A 94 2.93 17.53 -4.84
C GLY A 94 3.33 16.22 -5.52
N TYR A 95 3.30 15.10 -4.81
CA TYR A 95 3.51 13.77 -5.40
C TYR A 95 2.24 13.32 -6.15
N LEU A 96 1.07 13.51 -5.53
CA LEU A 96 -0.23 13.27 -6.15
C LEU A 96 -0.93 14.59 -6.53
N ASP A 97 -1.83 14.52 -7.50
CA ASP A 97 -2.61 15.67 -7.97
C ASP A 97 -3.67 16.06 -6.93
N VAL A 98 -3.70 17.34 -6.56
CA VAL A 98 -4.64 17.93 -5.61
C VAL A 98 -5.99 18.20 -6.28
N GLU A 99 -5.95 18.75 -7.50
CA GLU A 99 -7.13 19.20 -8.24
C GLU A 99 -7.87 18.03 -8.89
N ASN A 100 -7.11 17.02 -9.34
CA ASN A 100 -7.64 15.86 -10.06
C ASN A 100 -7.35 14.57 -9.29
N PRO A 101 -8.08 14.28 -8.21
CA PRO A 101 -7.84 13.10 -7.41
C PRO A 101 -8.19 11.83 -8.20
N TYR A 102 -7.20 10.96 -8.44
CA TYR A 102 -7.41 9.64 -9.06
C TYR A 102 -7.61 8.53 -8.01
N ILE A 103 -7.49 8.86 -6.73
CA ILE A 103 -7.65 7.98 -5.57
C ILE A 103 -8.41 8.77 -4.49
N SER A 104 -9.45 8.21 -3.89
CA SER A 104 -10.14 8.85 -2.77
C SER A 104 -9.28 8.78 -1.50
N ALA A 105 -9.35 9.78 -0.64
CA ALA A 105 -8.65 9.79 0.64
C ALA A 105 -9.65 9.93 1.78
N ALA A 106 -9.71 8.91 2.64
CA ALA A 106 -10.54 8.93 3.83
C ALA A 106 -9.79 9.58 5.00
N ASP A 107 -10.34 10.65 5.57
CA ASP A 107 -9.80 11.23 6.78
C ASP A 107 -10.23 10.41 7.99
N GLY A 108 -9.28 10.00 8.84
CA GLY A 108 -9.59 9.51 10.17
C GLY A 108 -10.15 10.64 11.05
N ILE A 109 -11.32 10.41 11.63
CA ILE A 109 -11.98 11.38 12.53
C ILE A 109 -12.32 10.72 13.86
N VAL A 110 -12.27 11.51 14.93
CA VAL A 110 -12.75 11.08 16.25
C VAL A 110 -14.07 11.77 16.53
N VAL A 111 -15.10 10.99 16.80
CA VAL A 111 -16.45 11.48 17.06
C VAL A 111 -16.82 11.16 18.51
N LYS A 112 -17.10 12.18 19.30
CA LYS A 112 -17.57 12.05 20.69
C LYS A 112 -19.10 11.93 20.68
N MET A 113 -19.61 10.83 21.22
CA MET A 113 -21.03 10.54 21.37
C MET A 113 -21.28 9.94 22.75
N GLU A 114 -22.13 10.56 23.57
CA GLU A 114 -22.55 10.04 24.89
C GLU A 114 -21.36 9.60 25.77
N ASN A 115 -20.35 10.47 25.90
CA ASN A 115 -19.10 10.23 26.65
C ASN A 115 -18.18 9.12 26.09
N LYS A 116 -18.41 8.64 24.86
CA LYS A 116 -17.51 7.71 24.16
C LYS A 116 -16.87 8.37 22.96
N SER A 117 -15.55 8.20 22.82
CA SER A 117 -14.82 8.54 21.61
C SER A 117 -14.90 7.38 20.61
N MET A 118 -15.49 7.65 19.45
CA MET A 118 -15.62 6.70 18.35
C MET A 118 -14.67 7.07 17.22
N LEU A 119 -14.04 6.05 16.66
CA LEU A 119 -13.22 6.19 15.46
C LEU A 119 -14.11 6.02 14.23
N ALA A 120 -14.04 6.96 13.29
CA ALA A 120 -14.77 6.92 12.03
C ALA A 120 -13.90 7.45 10.89
N LEU A 121 -14.38 7.24 9.66
CA LEU A 121 -13.76 7.73 8.44
C LEU A 121 -14.67 8.75 7.77
N SER A 122 -14.10 9.88 7.38
CA SER A 122 -14.75 10.90 6.56
C SER A 122 -14.19 10.87 5.14
N VAL A 123 -15.02 10.45 4.19
CA VAL A 123 -14.63 10.32 2.78
C VAL A 123 -15.24 11.47 1.98
N PRO A 124 -14.44 12.37 1.37
CA PRO A 124 -14.97 13.41 0.50
C PRO A 124 -15.57 12.77 -0.76
N ILE A 125 -16.71 13.28 -1.21
CA ILE A 125 -17.38 12.84 -2.44
C ILE A 125 -17.11 13.87 -3.53
N LEU A 126 -16.60 13.41 -4.66
CA LEU A 126 -16.35 14.27 -5.82
C LEU A 126 -17.66 14.70 -6.51
N PRO A 127 -17.68 15.85 -7.21
CA PRO A 127 -18.82 16.25 -8.03
C PRO A 127 -19.12 15.25 -9.15
N ASP A 128 -20.41 15.08 -9.49
CA ASP A 128 -20.91 14.19 -10.57
C ASP A 128 -20.36 12.78 -10.55
N PHE A 129 -20.20 12.26 -9.34
CA PHE A 129 -19.55 11.01 -9.03
C PHE A 129 -20.51 9.82 -9.13
N ASN A 130 -20.16 8.83 -9.95
CA ASN A 130 -20.94 7.60 -10.12
C ASN A 130 -20.02 6.38 -10.33
N GLU A 131 -20.35 5.26 -9.68
CA GLU A 131 -19.58 4.03 -9.82
C GLU A 131 -19.57 3.52 -11.27
N LEU A 132 -18.42 3.01 -11.72
CA LEU A 132 -18.17 2.61 -13.10
C LEU A 132 -19.17 1.55 -13.60
N PHE A 133 -19.64 0.65 -12.74
CA PHE A 133 -20.60 -0.40 -13.12
C PHE A 133 -21.93 0.14 -13.66
N LYS A 134 -22.33 1.34 -13.23
CA LYS A 134 -23.55 2.01 -13.72
C LYS A 134 -23.40 2.37 -15.19
N TYR A 135 -22.21 2.82 -15.60
CA TYR A 135 -21.90 3.16 -16.99
C TYR A 135 -21.60 1.94 -17.86
N LEU A 136 -21.03 0.89 -17.27
CA LEU A 136 -20.82 -0.38 -17.96
C LEU A 136 -22.12 -1.15 -18.18
N THR A 137 -23.26 -0.70 -17.63
CA THR A 137 -24.54 -1.42 -17.62
C THR A 137 -24.45 -2.81 -16.96
N THR A 138 -23.50 -2.96 -16.02
CA THR A 138 -23.26 -4.21 -15.29
C THR A 138 -23.95 -4.22 -13.93
N ALA A 139 -24.89 -3.32 -13.67
CA ALA A 139 -25.68 -3.36 -12.44
C ALA A 139 -26.56 -4.63 -12.36
N LYS A 140 -26.82 -5.09 -11.14
CA LYS A 140 -27.90 -6.04 -10.82
C LYS A 140 -29.26 -5.39 -11.10
N SER A 141 -30.33 -6.17 -11.12
CA SER A 141 -31.71 -5.70 -11.29
C SER A 141 -32.10 -4.57 -10.33
N SER A 142 -31.55 -4.55 -9.11
CA SER A 142 -31.79 -3.49 -8.13
C SER A 142 -31.10 -2.15 -8.46
N GLY A 143 -30.17 -2.10 -9.42
CA GLY A 143 -29.37 -0.91 -9.74
C GLY A 143 -28.31 -0.54 -8.68
N LYS A 144 -28.36 -1.14 -7.48
CA LYS A 144 -27.56 -0.75 -6.31
C LYS A 144 -26.17 -1.39 -6.26
N GLU A 145 -25.96 -2.47 -6.98
CA GLU A 145 -24.70 -3.23 -6.97
C GLU A 145 -24.32 -3.66 -8.37
N ARG A 146 -23.03 -3.89 -8.59
CA ARG A 146 -22.59 -4.60 -9.80
C ARG A 146 -22.99 -6.07 -9.75
N ASP A 147 -23.17 -6.62 -10.93
CA ASP A 147 -23.22 -8.04 -11.21
C ASP A 147 -21.83 -8.51 -11.63
N ASN A 148 -21.17 -9.25 -10.74
CA ASN A 148 -19.83 -9.74 -10.97
C ASN A 148 -19.75 -10.65 -12.19
N TRP A 149 -20.80 -11.44 -12.47
CA TRP A 149 -20.78 -12.41 -13.56
C TRP A 149 -20.77 -11.73 -14.92
N LYS A 150 -21.55 -10.65 -15.09
CA LYS A 150 -21.57 -9.86 -16.33
C LYS A 150 -20.18 -9.35 -16.72
N GLU A 151 -19.37 -8.96 -15.74
CA GLU A 151 -18.01 -8.47 -15.98
C GLU A 151 -17.00 -9.59 -16.22
N ILE A 152 -17.13 -10.71 -15.50
CA ILE A 152 -16.23 -11.87 -15.63
C ILE A 152 -16.39 -12.52 -17.02
N THR A 153 -17.64 -12.64 -17.51
CA THR A 153 -17.93 -13.25 -18.82
C THR A 153 -17.65 -12.30 -19.98
N ASN A 154 -17.76 -10.98 -19.77
CA ASN A 154 -17.44 -9.97 -20.78
C ASN A 154 -16.29 -9.05 -20.34
N ARG A 155 -15.08 -9.60 -20.25
CA ARG A 155 -13.88 -8.82 -19.86
C ARG A 155 -13.57 -7.65 -20.82
N SER A 156 -14.01 -7.75 -22.07
CA SER A 156 -13.84 -6.71 -23.09
C SER A 156 -14.67 -5.45 -22.82
N ILE A 157 -15.63 -5.51 -21.89
CA ILE A 157 -16.54 -4.41 -21.61
C ILE A 157 -15.83 -3.11 -21.24
N TYR A 158 -14.71 -3.20 -20.53
CA TYR A 158 -13.88 -2.05 -20.15
C TYR A 158 -13.21 -1.41 -21.36
N SER A 159 -12.67 -2.22 -22.28
CA SER A 159 -12.09 -1.73 -23.54
C SER A 159 -13.16 -1.11 -24.44
N LYS A 160 -14.31 -1.77 -24.60
CA LYS A 160 -15.46 -1.22 -25.33
C LYS A 160 -15.99 0.08 -24.73
N PHE A 161 -15.90 0.22 -23.41
CA PHE A 161 -16.32 1.43 -22.73
C PHE A 161 -15.37 2.61 -23.03
N VAL A 162 -14.06 2.41 -22.83
CA VAL A 162 -13.05 3.46 -23.02
C VAL A 162 -12.87 3.82 -24.50
N GLU A 163 -12.90 2.83 -25.41
CA GLU A 163 -12.78 3.04 -26.85
C GLU A 163 -14.10 3.45 -27.52
N GLY A 164 -15.22 3.34 -26.80
CA GLY A 164 -16.58 3.45 -27.34
C GLY A 164 -17.38 4.67 -26.86
N LYS A 165 -18.55 4.42 -26.26
CA LYS A 165 -19.77 5.26 -26.35
C LYS A 165 -19.81 6.61 -25.61
N LEU A 166 -18.83 6.97 -24.77
CA LEU A 166 -18.87 8.24 -24.00
C LEU A 166 -17.94 9.33 -24.56
N PRO A 167 -16.70 9.04 -24.99
CA PRO A 167 -15.84 10.07 -25.54
C PRO A 167 -16.16 10.26 -27.03
N GLN A 168 -17.02 11.23 -27.34
CA GLN A 168 -17.38 11.58 -28.73
C GLN A 168 -16.20 12.18 -29.53
N LYS A 169 -15.11 12.57 -28.85
CA LYS A 169 -13.88 13.11 -29.44
C LYS A 169 -12.67 12.28 -29.01
N SER A 170 -11.66 12.17 -29.88
CA SER A 170 -10.41 11.42 -29.62
C SER A 170 -9.69 11.89 -28.35
N LEU A 171 -9.64 13.21 -28.11
CA LEU A 171 -9.02 13.81 -26.93
C LEU A 171 -9.57 13.23 -25.61
N TYR A 172 -10.89 13.07 -25.52
CA TYR A 172 -11.55 12.55 -24.33
C TYR A 172 -11.28 11.05 -24.08
N ARG A 173 -10.97 10.27 -25.13
CA ARG A 173 -10.54 8.87 -24.98
C ARG A 173 -9.18 8.80 -24.32
N GLU A 174 -8.25 9.64 -24.76
CA GLU A 174 -6.89 9.68 -24.23
C GLU A 174 -6.88 10.20 -22.79
N ASP A 175 -7.70 11.20 -22.45
CA ASP A 175 -7.88 11.64 -21.06
C ASP A 175 -8.45 10.54 -20.15
N MET A 176 -9.39 9.74 -20.66
CA MET A 176 -9.96 8.62 -19.92
C MET A 176 -8.92 7.51 -19.69
N LYS A 177 -8.12 7.17 -20.71
CA LYS A 177 -7.00 6.22 -20.59
C LYS A 177 -5.96 6.72 -19.60
N LEU A 178 -5.59 8.00 -19.68
CA LEU A 178 -4.62 8.63 -18.79
C LEU A 178 -5.12 8.59 -17.34
N SER A 179 -6.38 8.98 -17.10
CA SER A 179 -6.96 8.94 -15.76
C SER A 179 -7.09 7.52 -15.20
N LEU A 180 -7.46 6.53 -16.03
CA LEU A 180 -7.47 5.12 -15.64
C LEU A 180 -6.06 4.62 -15.31
N ALA A 181 -5.07 4.94 -16.14
CA ALA A 181 -3.68 4.55 -15.91
C ALA A 181 -3.13 5.15 -14.61
N LYS A 182 -3.40 6.45 -14.35
CA LYS A 182 -3.06 7.11 -13.09
C LYS A 182 -3.77 6.45 -11.90
N CYS A 183 -5.06 6.14 -12.01
CA CYS A 183 -5.83 5.43 -10.99
C CYS A 183 -5.23 4.05 -10.67
N VAL A 184 -4.95 3.23 -11.69
CA VAL A 184 -4.36 1.89 -11.52
C VAL A 184 -2.95 1.98 -10.92
N LEU A 185 -2.08 2.81 -11.50
CA LEU A 185 -0.70 2.95 -11.03
C LEU A 185 -0.67 3.47 -9.59
N GLN A 186 -1.45 4.50 -9.26
CA GLN A 186 -1.46 5.04 -7.90
C GLN A 186 -2.00 4.02 -6.89
N SER A 187 -3.11 3.35 -7.19
CA SER A 187 -3.69 2.31 -6.33
C SER A 187 -2.69 1.20 -6.02
N VAL A 188 -2.00 0.71 -7.04
CA VAL A 188 -1.10 -0.44 -6.90
C VAL A 188 0.26 -0.02 -6.36
N ALA A 189 0.89 1.01 -6.94
CA ALA A 189 2.27 1.34 -6.63
C ALA A 189 2.43 1.95 -5.25
N PHE A 190 1.57 2.91 -4.90
CA PHE A 190 1.64 3.61 -3.62
C PHE A 190 0.98 2.83 -2.48
N PHE A 191 -0.11 2.12 -2.80
CA PHE A 191 -0.98 1.54 -1.77
C PHE A 191 -1.12 0.02 -1.85
N GLY A 192 -0.63 -0.65 -2.89
CA GLY A 192 -0.82 -2.10 -3.05
C GLY A 192 -2.29 -2.52 -3.13
N ASP A 193 -3.19 -1.62 -3.54
CA ASP A 193 -4.61 -1.93 -3.69
C ASP A 193 -4.90 -2.45 -5.11
N TYR A 194 -5.12 -3.76 -5.20
CA TYR A 194 -5.49 -4.45 -6.43
C TYR A 194 -7.02 -4.61 -6.61
N SER A 195 -7.82 -4.12 -5.66
CA SER A 195 -9.29 -4.22 -5.65
C SER A 195 -9.95 -3.15 -6.52
N LEU A 196 -9.62 -3.19 -7.82
CA LEU A 196 -10.00 -2.21 -8.83
C LEU A 196 -11.24 -2.61 -9.64
N HIS A 197 -12.21 -3.31 -9.05
CA HIS A 197 -13.46 -3.62 -9.75
C HIS A 197 -14.35 -2.39 -9.92
N SER A 198 -15.33 -2.46 -10.83
CA SER A 198 -16.22 -1.36 -11.20
C SER A 198 -17.08 -0.76 -10.07
N SER A 199 -17.26 -1.45 -8.92
CA SER A 199 -17.85 -0.85 -7.71
C SER A 199 -16.88 -0.05 -6.85
N ASN A 200 -15.57 -0.22 -7.06
CA ASN A 200 -14.51 0.47 -6.33
C ASN A 200 -13.84 1.55 -7.18
N VAL A 201 -14.28 1.72 -8.42
CA VAL A 201 -13.83 2.70 -9.39
C VAL A 201 -15.05 3.51 -9.83
N ALA A 202 -14.91 4.82 -9.94
CA ALA A 202 -15.98 5.73 -10.35
C ALA A 202 -15.50 6.71 -11.41
N LEU A 203 -16.48 7.29 -12.10
CA LEU A 203 -16.31 8.43 -12.99
C LEU A 203 -16.76 9.70 -12.28
N TYR A 204 -16.04 10.80 -12.49
CA TYR A 204 -16.34 12.13 -11.96
C TYR A 204 -15.98 13.23 -12.98
N GLY A 205 -16.43 14.46 -12.75
CA GLY A 205 -16.22 15.60 -13.64
C GLY A 205 -17.35 15.80 -14.65
N GLU A 206 -17.18 16.75 -15.57
CA GLU A 206 -18.23 17.13 -16.53
C GLU A 206 -18.46 16.08 -17.63
N GLU A 207 -19.61 16.17 -18.29
CA GLU A 207 -19.93 15.33 -19.45
C GLU A 207 -18.95 15.60 -20.61
N GLY A 208 -18.39 14.55 -21.19
CA GLY A 208 -17.30 14.65 -22.17
C GLY A 208 -15.90 14.71 -21.57
N ALA A 209 -15.70 15.20 -20.34
CA ALA A 209 -14.39 15.29 -19.68
C ALA A 209 -14.27 14.38 -18.44
N LYS A 210 -15.02 13.27 -18.42
CA LYS A 210 -15.08 12.34 -17.28
C LYS A 210 -13.71 11.73 -16.98
N LYS A 211 -13.31 11.80 -15.72
CA LYS A 211 -12.08 11.21 -15.17
C LYS A 211 -12.42 10.00 -14.31
N ILE A 212 -11.47 9.08 -14.20
CA ILE A 212 -11.61 7.86 -13.41
C ILE A 212 -10.86 7.99 -12.08
N ALA A 213 -11.50 7.60 -10.98
CA ALA A 213 -10.89 7.54 -9.64
C ALA A 213 -11.22 6.23 -8.90
N LYS A 214 -10.28 5.79 -8.05
CA LYS A 214 -10.51 4.76 -7.02
C LYS A 214 -11.24 5.38 -5.84
N ILE A 215 -12.20 4.69 -5.23
CA ILE A 215 -13.13 5.31 -4.27
C ILE A 215 -13.16 4.67 -2.89
N ASP A 216 -12.41 3.59 -2.72
CA ASP A 216 -12.42 2.74 -1.53
C ASP A 216 -10.97 2.35 -1.22
N GLY A 217 -10.51 2.57 0.01
CA GLY A 217 -9.16 2.20 0.46
C GLY A 217 -9.12 0.92 1.30
N GLY A 218 -10.25 0.24 1.53
CA GLY A 218 -10.35 -0.86 2.49
C GLY A 218 -9.50 -2.10 2.17
N ALA A 219 -9.07 -2.26 0.92
CA ALA A 219 -8.17 -3.33 0.48
C ALA A 219 -6.70 -2.91 0.35
N ALA A 220 -6.38 -1.65 0.65
CA ALA A 220 -5.02 -1.13 0.60
C ALA A 220 -4.07 -1.92 1.51
N PHE A 221 -2.82 -1.96 1.11
CA PHE A 221 -1.67 -2.58 1.76
C PHE A 221 -1.75 -4.11 1.96
N ARG A 222 -2.73 -4.79 1.38
CA ARG A 222 -2.81 -6.25 1.44
C ARG A 222 -1.59 -6.89 0.79
N SER A 223 -0.80 -7.61 1.59
CA SER A 223 0.45 -8.26 1.17
C SER A 223 1.40 -7.29 0.47
N PHE A 224 1.37 -6.01 0.85
CA PHE A 224 2.08 -4.92 0.21
C PHE A 224 3.55 -5.22 -0.08
N ALA A 225 4.28 -5.72 0.93
CA ALA A 225 5.70 -6.04 0.79
C ALA A 225 5.96 -7.37 0.05
N LYS A 226 4.95 -8.26 -0.01
CA LYS A 226 5.03 -9.54 -0.70
C LYS A 226 4.79 -9.41 -2.21
N ASN A 227 4.08 -8.37 -2.65
CA ASN A 227 3.80 -8.11 -4.06
C ASN A 227 5.09 -8.00 -4.88
N SER A 228 5.14 -8.66 -6.04
CA SER A 228 6.36 -8.70 -6.86
C SER A 228 6.44 -7.49 -7.78
N PRO A 229 7.49 -6.66 -7.71
CA PRO A 229 7.66 -5.56 -8.66
C PRO A 229 8.05 -6.04 -10.07
N ILE A 230 8.28 -7.34 -10.29
CA ILE A 230 8.46 -7.90 -11.65
C ILE A 230 7.11 -8.26 -12.26
N ASN A 231 6.21 -8.81 -11.45
CA ASN A 231 4.86 -9.16 -11.85
C ASN A 231 3.88 -8.14 -11.24
N ILE A 232 4.14 -6.85 -11.43
CA ILE A 232 3.41 -5.79 -10.72
C ILE A 232 1.90 -5.81 -11.00
N LEU A 233 1.49 -6.35 -12.15
CA LEU A 233 0.08 -6.51 -12.54
C LEU A 233 -0.60 -7.72 -11.88
N PHE A 234 0.15 -8.56 -11.16
CA PHE A 234 -0.31 -9.79 -10.53
C PHE A 234 0.06 -9.79 -9.03
N PRO A 235 -0.91 -9.54 -8.13
CA PRO A 235 -0.64 -9.50 -6.70
C PRO A 235 -0.28 -10.88 -6.15
N TYR A 236 0.45 -10.88 -5.03
CA TYR A 236 0.85 -12.09 -4.32
C TYR A 236 -0.34 -12.98 -3.93
N GLU A 237 -1.51 -12.38 -3.66
CA GLU A 237 -2.69 -13.13 -3.27
C GLU A 237 -3.26 -14.07 -4.36
N TYR A 238 -2.78 -13.96 -5.59
CA TYR A 238 -3.16 -14.84 -6.71
C TYR A 238 -2.20 -16.03 -6.87
N GLU A 239 -1.19 -16.16 -6.01
CA GLU A 239 -0.24 -17.27 -6.05
C GLU A 239 -0.68 -18.47 -5.19
N GLY A 240 -0.17 -19.66 -5.50
CA GLY A 240 -0.41 -20.89 -4.73
C GLY A 240 -1.90 -21.25 -4.60
N ARG A 241 -2.39 -21.41 -3.36
CA ARG A 241 -3.81 -21.72 -3.10
C ARG A 241 -4.76 -20.57 -3.50
N GLY A 242 -4.23 -19.36 -3.67
CA GLY A 242 -4.98 -18.17 -4.08
C GLY A 242 -5.28 -18.07 -5.57
N VAL A 243 -4.78 -18.98 -6.42
CA VAL A 243 -4.93 -18.93 -7.88
C VAL A 243 -6.39 -18.82 -8.33
N HIS A 244 -7.33 -19.45 -7.63
CA HIS A 244 -8.76 -19.35 -7.94
C HIS A 244 -9.30 -17.90 -7.91
N LYS A 245 -8.64 -16.99 -7.19
CA LYS A 245 -8.97 -15.54 -7.18
C LYS A 245 -8.72 -14.86 -8.52
N LEU A 246 -7.81 -15.38 -9.37
CA LEU A 246 -7.58 -14.85 -10.72
C LEU A 246 -8.87 -14.81 -11.54
N ILE A 247 -9.75 -15.78 -11.33
CA ILE A 247 -10.98 -15.92 -12.14
C ILE A 247 -11.93 -14.75 -11.89
N HIS A 248 -12.06 -14.28 -10.65
CA HIS A 248 -13.12 -13.35 -10.25
C HIS A 248 -12.61 -12.00 -9.70
N LYS A 249 -11.30 -11.84 -9.50
CA LYS A 249 -10.69 -10.62 -8.92
C LYS A 249 -9.66 -9.91 -9.81
N ASN A 250 -9.25 -10.49 -10.93
CA ASN A 250 -8.16 -9.94 -11.75
C ASN A 250 -8.60 -8.81 -12.70
N TYR A 251 -9.15 -7.71 -12.16
CA TYR A 251 -9.63 -6.57 -12.96
C TYR A 251 -8.49 -5.80 -13.65
N ILE A 252 -7.27 -5.86 -13.12
CA ILE A 252 -6.10 -5.26 -13.77
C ILE A 252 -5.85 -5.90 -15.15
N ASP A 253 -5.98 -7.23 -15.27
CA ASP A 253 -5.92 -7.89 -16.58
C ASP A 253 -6.95 -7.32 -17.56
N TYR A 254 -8.16 -7.01 -17.07
CA TYR A 254 -9.23 -6.49 -17.91
C TYR A 254 -8.88 -5.08 -18.42
N TYR A 255 -8.33 -4.22 -17.56
CA TYR A 255 -7.88 -2.89 -17.96
C TYR A 255 -6.70 -2.95 -18.93
N THR A 256 -5.73 -3.84 -18.73
CA THR A 256 -4.56 -3.93 -19.63
C THR A 256 -4.88 -4.44 -21.05
N ARG A 257 -6.14 -4.80 -21.33
CA ARG A 257 -6.67 -5.07 -22.68
C ARG A 257 -7.14 -3.80 -23.41
N ILE A 258 -7.18 -2.66 -22.72
CA ILE A 258 -7.44 -1.35 -23.34
C ILE A 258 -6.19 -0.96 -24.16
N PRO A 259 -6.32 -0.71 -25.47
CA PRO A 259 -5.21 -0.28 -26.31
C PRO A 259 -4.49 0.96 -25.74
N GLY A 260 -3.16 0.93 -25.71
CA GLY A 260 -2.34 2.04 -25.23
C GLY A 260 -2.20 2.15 -23.69
N LEU A 261 -2.96 1.38 -22.90
CA LEU A 261 -2.95 1.56 -21.44
C LEU A 261 -1.60 1.16 -20.81
N LYS A 262 -0.92 0.14 -21.35
CA LYS A 262 0.40 -0.28 -20.82
C LYS A 262 1.46 0.78 -21.08
N GLU A 263 1.35 1.49 -22.20
CA GLU A 263 2.18 2.62 -22.60
C GLU A 263 2.00 3.77 -21.63
N TYR A 264 0.74 4.16 -21.35
CA TYR A 264 0.46 5.16 -20.32
C TYR A 264 1.01 4.78 -18.95
N LEU A 265 0.80 3.53 -18.50
CA LEU A 265 1.34 3.06 -17.22
C LEU A 265 2.86 3.19 -17.15
N SER A 266 3.57 2.86 -18.24
CA SER A 266 5.04 2.94 -18.32
C SER A 266 5.54 4.40 -18.32
N CYS A 267 4.88 5.28 -19.08
CA CYS A 267 5.22 6.70 -19.15
C CYS A 267 4.99 7.40 -17.82
N ILE A 268 3.80 7.25 -17.21
CA ILE A 268 3.47 7.82 -15.91
C ILE A 268 4.43 7.32 -14.82
N ALA A 269 4.81 6.04 -14.87
CA ALA A 269 5.80 5.51 -13.94
C ALA A 269 7.12 6.26 -14.05
N SER A 270 7.60 6.51 -15.27
CA SER A 270 8.84 7.28 -15.49
C SER A 270 8.73 8.72 -14.95
N GLU A 271 7.59 9.38 -15.14
CA GLU A 271 7.33 10.70 -14.56
C GLU A 271 7.40 10.69 -13.03
N TYR A 272 6.90 9.64 -12.38
CA TYR A 272 7.02 9.50 -10.92
C TYR A 272 8.46 9.28 -10.47
N ILE A 273 9.25 8.49 -11.20
CA ILE A 273 10.68 8.31 -10.92
C ILE A 273 11.39 9.67 -11.00
N ASP A 274 11.12 10.47 -12.04
CA ASP A 274 11.69 11.81 -12.15
C ASP A 274 11.23 12.74 -11.01
N LYS A 275 9.96 12.66 -10.60
CA LYS A 275 9.46 13.41 -9.42
C LYS A 275 10.17 13.02 -8.13
N PHE A 276 10.50 11.74 -7.93
CA PHE A 276 11.18 11.25 -6.72
C PHE A 276 12.64 11.70 -6.67
N ASN A 277 13.30 11.80 -7.83
CA ASN A 277 14.70 12.22 -7.93
C ASN A 277 14.91 13.75 -7.82
N LYS A 278 13.86 14.56 -7.62
CA LYS A 278 14.01 16.02 -7.49
C LYS A 278 14.62 16.38 -6.13
N PRO A 279 15.78 17.06 -6.06
CA PRO A 279 16.51 17.30 -4.82
C PRO A 279 15.77 18.22 -3.84
N ASP A 280 14.97 19.17 -4.34
CA ASP A 280 14.28 20.17 -3.51
C ASP A 280 12.95 19.67 -2.92
N ARG A 281 12.59 18.39 -3.16
CA ARG A 281 11.35 17.83 -2.64
C ARG A 281 11.58 17.14 -1.30
N LYS A 282 10.57 17.26 -0.44
CA LYS A 282 10.51 16.49 0.81
C LYS A 282 10.59 14.99 0.50
N PRO A 283 11.53 14.24 1.09
CA PRO A 283 11.67 12.82 0.83
C PRO A 283 10.40 12.03 1.13
N LEU A 284 10.11 11.01 0.32
CA LEU A 284 8.90 10.19 0.47
C LEU A 284 8.85 9.50 1.83
N SER A 285 9.98 9.03 2.37
CA SER A 285 10.04 8.48 3.74
C SER A 285 9.59 9.48 4.80
N LYS A 286 9.88 10.77 4.68
CA LYS A 286 9.40 11.77 5.65
C LYS A 286 7.88 11.97 5.55
N ILE A 287 7.32 11.91 4.34
CA ILE A 287 5.86 11.95 4.12
C ILE A 287 5.18 10.70 4.70
N VAL A 288 5.78 9.52 4.51
CA VAL A 288 5.27 8.27 5.09
C VAL A 288 5.33 8.32 6.62
N TYR A 289 6.44 8.79 7.19
CA TYR A 289 6.62 8.95 8.63
C TYR A 289 5.53 9.82 9.24
N GLU A 290 5.26 10.99 8.63
CA GLU A 290 4.17 11.87 9.08
C GLU A 290 2.80 11.23 8.99
N SER A 291 2.58 10.40 7.97
CA SER A 291 1.33 9.66 7.81
C SER A 291 1.16 8.58 8.89
N ILE A 292 2.26 7.95 9.34
CA ILE A 292 2.27 7.01 10.47
C ILE A 292 1.93 7.76 11.77
N GLN A 293 2.60 8.88 12.05
CA GLN A 293 2.32 9.72 13.23
C GLN A 293 0.84 10.14 13.27
N GLN A 294 0.31 10.59 12.13
CA GLN A 294 -1.07 11.00 12.00
C GLN A 294 -2.06 9.92 12.43
N VAL A 295 -1.87 8.69 11.95
CA VAL A 295 -2.75 7.58 12.30
C VAL A 295 -2.61 7.23 13.78
N LYS A 296 -1.38 7.20 14.32
CA LYS A 296 -1.15 6.92 15.74
C LYS A 296 -1.83 7.93 16.66
N GLU A 297 -1.69 9.22 16.36
CA GLU A 297 -2.32 10.28 17.15
C GLU A 297 -3.86 10.19 17.11
N ILE A 298 -4.45 9.86 15.95
CA ILE A 298 -5.90 9.67 15.81
C ILE A 298 -6.37 8.47 16.66
N TYR A 299 -5.66 7.34 16.60
CA TYR A 299 -5.98 6.15 17.40
C TYR A 299 -5.85 6.42 18.91
N ALA A 300 -4.81 7.15 19.32
CA ALA A 300 -4.61 7.55 20.71
C ALA A 300 -5.76 8.42 21.22
N LYS A 301 -6.20 9.41 20.44
CA LYS A 301 -7.36 10.26 20.77
C LYS A 301 -8.69 9.51 20.85
N ALA A 302 -8.84 8.45 20.07
CA ALA A 302 -9.99 7.55 20.15
C ALA A 302 -9.86 6.50 21.28
N SER A 303 -8.82 6.58 22.11
CA SER A 303 -8.49 5.60 23.15
C SER A 303 -8.44 4.17 22.62
N LYS A 304 -7.89 4.00 21.41
CA LYS A 304 -7.72 2.71 20.75
C LYS A 304 -6.26 2.27 20.82
N ARG A 305 -6.06 0.95 20.80
CA ARG A 305 -4.72 0.34 20.70
C ARG A 305 -4.06 0.75 19.38
N ASP A 306 -2.78 1.07 19.45
CA ASP A 306 -1.95 1.36 18.28
C ASP A 306 -1.91 0.16 17.31
N PRO A 307 -2.44 0.29 16.08
CA PRO A 307 -2.47 -0.80 15.10
C PRO A 307 -1.08 -1.16 14.57
N PHE A 308 -0.09 -0.25 14.64
CA PHE A 308 1.28 -0.55 14.22
C PHE A 308 1.97 -1.57 15.14
N ASN A 309 1.49 -1.71 16.37
CA ASN A 309 1.99 -2.68 17.35
C ASN A 309 1.22 -4.01 17.37
N ASP A 310 0.30 -4.24 16.42
CA ASP A 310 -0.50 -5.45 16.34
C ASP A 310 -0.10 -6.32 15.14
N LYS A 311 0.33 -7.55 15.47
CA LYS A 311 0.82 -8.57 14.53
C LYS A 311 -0.17 -8.88 13.41
N ALA A 312 -1.48 -8.77 13.66
CA ALA A 312 -2.48 -9.03 12.62
C ALA A 312 -2.37 -8.04 11.45
N PHE A 313 -2.02 -6.77 11.73
CA PHE A 313 -1.80 -5.76 10.69
C PHE A 313 -0.44 -5.96 10.02
N SER A 314 0.62 -6.31 10.77
CA SER A 314 1.91 -6.70 10.20
C SER A 314 1.79 -7.88 9.21
N ASP A 315 1.06 -8.93 9.60
CA ASP A 315 0.78 -10.09 8.75
C ASP A 315 0.00 -9.69 7.49
N TYR A 316 -0.94 -8.74 7.64
CA TYR A 316 -1.73 -8.21 6.52
C TYR A 316 -0.87 -7.42 5.53
N PHE A 317 0.05 -6.57 6.00
CA PHE A 317 0.98 -5.79 5.19
C PHE A 317 2.09 -6.66 4.57
N GLY A 318 2.44 -7.74 5.26
CA GLY A 318 3.59 -8.59 4.92
C GLY A 318 4.93 -8.01 5.30
N ILE A 319 4.96 -7.02 6.19
CA ILE A 319 6.13 -6.43 6.87
C ILE A 319 5.74 -6.17 8.33
N ASP A 320 6.72 -6.18 9.23
CA ASP A 320 6.47 -5.78 10.62
C ASP A 320 6.30 -4.27 10.72
N LEU A 321 5.14 -3.86 11.24
CA LEU A 321 4.81 -2.47 11.47
C LEU A 321 5.30 -1.94 12.82
N SER A 322 5.76 -2.83 13.72
CA SER A 322 6.14 -2.48 15.09
C SER A 322 7.61 -2.07 15.27
N ILE A 323 8.37 -2.02 14.18
CA ILE A 323 9.76 -1.54 14.17
C ILE A 323 9.82 -0.02 14.25
N ASP A 324 11.04 0.52 14.42
CA ASP A 324 11.32 1.95 14.31
C ASP A 324 10.64 2.58 13.08
N GLU A 325 9.96 3.69 13.33
CA GLU A 325 9.10 4.34 12.34
C GLU A 325 9.89 5.00 11.21
N GLU A 326 11.10 5.49 11.46
CA GLU A 326 11.96 6.03 10.40
C GLU A 326 12.42 4.90 9.47
N VAL A 327 12.79 3.75 10.05
CA VAL A 327 13.16 2.55 9.29
C VAL A 327 11.95 2.03 8.49
N LEU A 328 10.79 1.89 9.13
CA LEU A 328 9.54 1.47 8.47
C LEU A 328 9.18 2.39 7.31
N SER A 329 9.31 3.70 7.50
CA SER A 329 8.99 4.70 6.48
C SER A 329 9.88 4.58 5.25
N LYS A 330 11.18 4.37 5.44
CA LYS A 330 12.13 4.12 4.35
C LYS A 330 11.84 2.79 3.64
N GLN A 331 11.39 1.76 4.35
CA GLN A 331 11.00 0.49 3.73
C GLN A 331 9.74 0.61 2.88
N ILE A 332 8.73 1.35 3.36
CA ILE A 332 7.53 1.65 2.59
C ILE A 332 7.90 2.44 1.33
N GLU A 333 8.72 3.49 1.45
CA GLU A 333 9.28 4.23 0.30
C GLU A 333 9.97 3.27 -0.70
N ALA A 334 10.83 2.37 -0.23
CA ALA A 334 11.49 1.38 -1.07
C ALA A 334 10.52 0.44 -1.80
N ILE A 335 9.42 0.05 -1.15
CA ILE A 335 8.37 -0.76 -1.77
C ILE A 335 7.67 0.05 -2.87
N ILE A 336 7.24 1.29 -2.56
CA ILE A 336 6.58 2.18 -3.52
C ILE A 336 7.46 2.40 -4.75
N TYR A 337 8.72 2.75 -4.54
CA TYR A 337 9.67 2.98 -5.62
C TYR A 337 9.85 1.75 -6.51
N ARG A 338 10.04 0.57 -5.91
CA ARG A 338 10.15 -0.70 -6.66
C ARG A 338 8.89 -1.01 -7.46
N ASN A 339 7.71 -0.71 -6.92
CA ASN A 339 6.45 -0.92 -7.62
C ASN A 339 6.33 0.01 -8.83
N ILE A 340 6.72 1.29 -8.70
CA ILE A 340 6.77 2.24 -9.83
C ILE A 340 7.73 1.75 -10.91
N GLN A 341 8.94 1.31 -10.53
CA GLN A 341 9.87 0.66 -11.47
C GLN A 341 9.30 -0.62 -12.10
N GLY A 342 8.40 -1.32 -11.40
CA GLY A 342 7.66 -2.44 -11.95
C GLY A 342 6.77 -2.01 -13.11
N PHE A 343 6.01 -0.93 -12.94
CA PHE A 343 5.18 -0.35 -13.99
C PHE A 343 6.00 0.17 -15.18
N GLN A 344 7.12 0.83 -14.92
CA GLN A 344 8.06 1.30 -15.96
C GLN A 344 8.56 0.16 -16.87
N ARG A 345 8.62 -1.07 -16.36
CA ARG A 345 9.15 -2.25 -17.08
C ARG A 345 8.07 -3.12 -17.73
N ILE A 346 6.80 -2.72 -17.68
CA ILE A 346 5.70 -3.50 -18.27
C ILE A 346 5.87 -3.64 -19.79
N ILE A 347 6.43 -2.61 -20.44
CA ILE A 347 6.76 -2.66 -21.86
C ILE A 347 8.18 -3.21 -22.02
N LYS A 348 8.28 -4.43 -22.57
CA LYS A 348 9.54 -5.06 -22.96
C LYS A 348 9.92 -4.62 -24.38
N SER A 349 10.32 -3.37 -24.60
CA SER A 349 10.95 -2.97 -25.88
C SER A 349 12.46 -2.84 -25.68
N LYS A 350 13.25 -3.31 -26.66
CA LYS A 350 14.72 -3.24 -26.63
C LYS A 350 15.27 -1.80 -26.49
N ASN A 351 14.46 -0.79 -26.85
CA ASN A 351 14.86 0.62 -26.85
C ASN A 351 14.49 1.37 -25.55
N HIS A 352 13.77 0.77 -24.60
CA HIS A 352 13.38 1.41 -23.33
C HIS A 352 14.29 1.08 -22.14
N PHE A 353 15.28 0.20 -22.31
CA PHE A 353 16.25 -0.11 -21.25
C PHE A 353 17.13 1.08 -20.84
N ASN A 354 17.23 2.11 -21.69
CA ASN A 354 18.08 3.28 -21.46
C ASN A 354 17.45 4.37 -20.56
N LEU A 355 16.22 4.19 -20.08
CA LEU A 355 15.48 5.19 -19.27
C LEU A 355 15.31 4.82 -17.79
N VAL A 356 15.89 3.72 -17.33
CA VAL A 356 15.82 3.34 -15.91
C VAL A 356 16.81 4.18 -15.12
N LYS A 357 16.40 5.37 -14.69
CA LYS A 357 17.12 6.13 -13.65
C LYS A 357 17.02 5.36 -12.33
N ASN A 358 18.15 5.20 -11.64
CA ASN A 358 18.20 4.61 -10.31
C ASN A 358 18.04 5.72 -9.27
N TYR A 359 17.00 5.64 -8.43
CA TYR A 359 16.86 6.41 -7.20
C TYR A 359 17.66 5.71 -6.09
N GLN A 360 18.48 6.48 -5.39
CA GLN A 360 19.13 6.08 -4.15
C GLN A 360 18.27 6.47 -2.96
N ILE A 361 17.96 5.51 -2.10
CA ILE A 361 17.35 5.78 -0.80
C ILE A 361 18.47 6.19 0.15
N ASN A 362 18.68 7.50 0.26
CA ASN A 362 19.67 8.04 1.17
C ASN A 362 19.31 7.74 2.64
N GLY A 363 20.28 7.26 3.43
CA GLY A 363 20.17 7.16 4.88
C GLY A 363 19.81 5.80 5.49
N MET A 364 19.96 4.68 4.78
CA MET A 364 19.92 3.32 5.35
C MET A 364 21.33 2.74 5.59
N ASN A 365 22.25 3.54 6.13
CA ASN A 365 23.67 3.18 6.20
C ASN A 365 24.14 2.74 7.60
N ASN A 366 23.31 2.86 8.65
CA ASN A 366 23.66 2.38 9.98
C ASN A 366 23.38 0.87 10.12
N SER A 367 24.16 0.16 10.93
CA SER A 367 24.08 -1.30 11.03
C SER A 367 22.68 -1.79 11.44
N HIS A 368 21.98 -1.07 12.32
CA HIS A 368 20.63 -1.41 12.73
C HIS A 368 19.64 -1.41 11.55
N SER A 369 19.58 -0.32 10.78
CA SER A 369 18.69 -0.18 9.63
C SER A 369 18.92 -1.26 8.57
N ILE A 370 20.18 -1.68 8.40
CA ILE A 370 20.55 -2.76 7.48
C ILE A 370 20.06 -4.11 8.00
N GLN A 371 20.27 -4.40 9.29
CA GLN A 371 19.80 -5.64 9.91
C GLN A 371 18.28 -5.78 9.85
N VAL A 372 17.56 -4.71 10.21
CA VAL A 372 16.10 -4.66 10.12
C VAL A 372 15.64 -4.86 8.67
N THR A 373 16.26 -4.20 7.70
CA THR A 373 15.89 -4.33 6.29
C THR A 373 16.07 -5.75 5.76
N ILE A 374 17.17 -6.42 6.12
CA ILE A 374 17.41 -7.82 5.74
C ILE A 374 16.34 -8.72 6.37
N LEU A 375 16.07 -8.55 7.66
CA LEU A 375 15.05 -9.33 8.36
C LEU A 375 13.68 -9.16 7.69
N GLN A 376 13.24 -7.93 7.45
CA GLN A 376 11.95 -7.63 6.80
C GLN A 376 11.85 -8.22 5.39
N PHE A 377 12.96 -8.24 4.64
CA PHE A 377 12.99 -8.87 3.34
C PHE A 377 12.74 -10.39 3.43
N ILE A 378 13.34 -11.05 4.42
CA ILE A 378 13.10 -12.47 4.70
C ILE A 378 11.64 -12.70 5.12
N LEU A 379 11.09 -11.85 5.99
CA LEU A 379 9.71 -11.95 6.48
C LEU A 379 8.66 -11.77 5.37
N SER A 380 8.89 -10.84 4.45
CA SER A 380 7.96 -10.54 3.35
C SER A 380 7.96 -11.61 2.25
N ARG A 381 9.02 -12.41 2.11
CA ARG A 381 9.19 -13.37 1.01
C ARG A 381 9.25 -14.84 1.42
N GLY A 382 9.41 -15.11 2.72
CA GLY A 382 9.34 -16.46 3.25
C GLY A 382 7.93 -17.05 3.10
N ALA A 383 7.84 -18.29 2.62
CA ALA A 383 6.65 -19.09 2.87
C ALA A 383 6.59 -19.34 4.39
N ASP A 384 5.67 -18.66 5.08
CA ASP A 384 5.35 -18.94 6.47
C ASP A 384 4.73 -20.34 6.54
N VAL A 385 5.56 -21.36 6.79
CA VAL A 385 5.06 -22.62 7.33
C VAL A 385 4.83 -22.37 8.82
N LYS A 386 3.69 -21.74 9.15
CA LYS A 386 3.32 -21.49 10.55
C LYS A 386 3.23 -22.83 11.25
N SER A 387 4.04 -22.99 12.29
CA SER A 387 3.86 -24.09 13.23
C SER A 387 2.54 -23.90 13.98
N LYS A 388 1.92 -25.01 14.45
CA LYS A 388 0.65 -24.93 15.18
C LYS A 388 0.86 -24.10 16.46
N PRO A 389 -0.13 -23.31 16.93
CA PRO A 389 0.01 -22.45 18.11
C PRO A 389 0.53 -23.16 19.37
N SER A 390 0.27 -24.47 19.50
CA SER A 390 0.73 -25.31 20.61
C SER A 390 2.12 -25.94 20.43
N LYS A 391 2.81 -25.69 19.32
CA LYS A 391 4.15 -26.19 19.00
C LYS A 391 4.94 -25.15 18.21
N CYS A 392 5.33 -24.06 18.87
CA CYS A 392 6.18 -23.03 18.27
C CYS A 392 7.51 -23.65 17.82
N SER A 393 7.86 -23.51 16.54
CA SER A 393 9.11 -24.06 16.01
C SER A 393 10.30 -23.25 16.53
N LYS A 394 11.49 -23.87 16.59
CA LYS A 394 12.74 -23.15 16.89
C LYS A 394 12.97 -21.96 15.94
N LYS A 395 12.44 -22.03 14.71
CA LYS A 395 12.48 -20.95 13.72
C LYS A 395 11.57 -19.78 14.09
N ASP A 396 10.36 -20.06 14.57
CA ASP A 396 9.43 -19.02 15.02
C ASP A 396 10.01 -18.30 16.25
N LEU A 397 10.65 -19.03 17.17
CA LEU A 397 11.35 -18.44 18.32
C LEU A 397 12.53 -17.53 17.89
N ILE A 398 13.35 -17.96 16.92
CA ILE A 398 14.46 -17.13 16.40
C ILE A 398 13.90 -15.89 15.68
N LYS A 399 12.85 -16.05 14.87
CA LYS A 399 12.18 -14.96 14.16
C LYS A 399 11.63 -13.94 15.16
N GLU A 400 10.88 -14.38 16.16
CA GLU A 400 10.32 -13.51 17.20
C GLU A 400 11.42 -12.86 18.02
N SER A 401 12.47 -13.58 18.38
CA SER A 401 13.63 -13.01 19.08
C SER A 401 14.35 -11.94 18.27
N LEU A 402 14.58 -12.16 16.97
CA LEU A 402 15.20 -11.17 16.08
C LEU A 402 14.33 -9.93 15.90
N ILE A 403 13.01 -10.11 15.76
CA ILE A 403 12.06 -9.01 15.70
C ILE A 403 12.13 -8.20 17.00
N GLU A 404 11.95 -8.82 18.16
CA GLU A 404 11.98 -8.14 19.46
C GLU A 404 13.30 -7.40 19.69
N LYS A 405 14.43 -8.05 19.42
CA LYS A 405 15.75 -7.44 19.57
C LYS A 405 15.92 -6.22 18.66
N LEU A 406 15.40 -6.25 17.44
CA LEU A 406 15.59 -5.19 16.45
C LEU A 406 14.43 -4.18 16.38
N LYS A 407 13.52 -4.15 17.37
CA LYS A 407 12.42 -3.16 17.40
C LYS A 407 12.91 -1.73 17.64
N SER A 408 13.90 -1.56 18.52
CA SER A 408 14.43 -0.25 18.91
C SER A 408 15.68 0.09 18.09
N PRO A 409 15.84 1.36 17.63
CA PRO A 409 17.02 1.79 16.88
C PRO A 409 18.33 1.72 17.68
N GLU A 410 18.24 1.71 19.01
CA GLU A 410 19.39 1.55 19.92
C GLU A 410 19.92 0.10 19.93
N ASN A 411 19.07 -0.86 19.54
CA ASN A 411 19.42 -2.26 19.57
C ASN A 411 19.99 -2.68 18.22
N CYS A 412 21.30 -2.86 18.15
CA CYS A 412 21.96 -3.50 17.02
C CYS A 412 22.63 -4.78 17.50
N LEU A 413 22.38 -5.89 16.80
CA LEU A 413 23.11 -7.12 17.09
C LEU A 413 24.56 -6.98 16.59
N PRO A 414 25.55 -7.53 17.31
CA PRO A 414 26.88 -7.73 16.75
C PRO A 414 26.77 -8.47 15.41
N LYS A 415 27.58 -8.07 14.43
CA LYS A 415 27.51 -8.61 13.05
C LYS A 415 27.54 -10.15 13.04
N GLU A 416 28.39 -10.77 13.84
CA GLU A 416 28.48 -12.23 13.94
C GLU A 416 27.21 -12.88 14.50
N GLU A 417 26.63 -12.29 15.56
CA GLU A 417 25.39 -12.79 16.17
C GLU A 417 24.24 -12.68 15.18
N PHE A 418 24.10 -11.54 14.51
CA PHE A 418 23.06 -11.32 13.51
C PHE A 418 23.18 -12.31 12.34
N LEU A 419 24.38 -12.45 11.78
CA LEU A 419 24.63 -13.39 10.67
C LEU A 419 24.41 -14.85 11.10
N SER A 420 24.74 -15.21 12.33
CA SER A 420 24.49 -16.56 12.87
C SER A 420 23.00 -16.85 13.06
N GLN A 421 22.23 -15.88 13.57
CA GLN A 421 20.78 -16.01 13.71
C GLN A 421 20.09 -16.01 12.34
N LEU A 422 20.55 -15.19 11.39
CA LEU A 422 20.10 -15.24 10.00
C LEU A 422 20.43 -16.56 9.31
N GLU A 423 21.65 -17.08 9.48
CA GLU A 423 22.03 -18.40 8.99
C GLU A 423 21.09 -19.44 9.58
N SER A 424 20.84 -19.41 10.89
CA SER A 424 19.91 -20.31 11.56
C SER A 424 18.47 -20.19 11.03
N LEU A 425 18.04 -19.00 10.62
CA LEU A 425 16.77 -18.80 9.91
C LEU A 425 16.79 -19.36 8.48
N CYS A 426 17.95 -19.40 7.82
CA CYS A 426 18.15 -19.70 6.40
C CYS A 426 18.68 -21.12 6.10
N VAL A 427 19.14 -21.89 7.10
CA VAL A 427 19.67 -23.25 6.91
C VAL A 427 18.55 -24.22 6.54
N PRO A 428 18.70 -25.04 5.48
CA PRO A 428 17.80 -26.13 5.18
C PRO A 428 18.07 -27.24 6.19
N SER A 429 17.21 -27.36 7.19
CA SER A 429 17.19 -28.54 8.06
C SER A 429 16.10 -29.48 7.57
N ASN A 430 16.22 -30.78 7.86
CA ASN A 430 15.15 -31.79 7.69
C ASN A 430 13.88 -31.48 8.52
N LEU A 431 13.82 -30.29 9.13
CA LEU A 431 12.78 -29.77 9.98
C LEU A 431 12.23 -28.42 9.46
N LEU A 432 12.60 -27.96 8.25
CA LEU A 432 11.82 -27.09 7.34
C LEU A 432 12.55 -26.83 6.00
N SER A 433 11.83 -26.98 4.88
CA SER A 433 12.28 -26.66 3.52
C SER A 433 11.97 -25.20 3.15
N PHE A 434 12.94 -24.51 2.53
CA PHE A 434 12.60 -23.42 1.63
C PHE A 434 12.10 -24.04 0.34
N SER A 435 11.04 -23.51 -0.27
CA SER A 435 10.84 -23.81 -1.69
C SER A 435 12.10 -23.32 -2.42
N SER A 436 12.65 -24.14 -3.32
CA SER A 436 13.73 -23.73 -4.24
C SER A 436 13.49 -22.33 -4.79
N LYS A 437 12.22 -22.07 -5.13
CA LYS A 437 11.67 -20.79 -5.59
C LYS A 437 11.95 -19.58 -4.68
N THR A 438 11.93 -19.72 -3.35
CA THR A 438 12.17 -18.60 -2.40
C THR A 438 13.64 -18.23 -2.36
N ALA A 439 14.52 -19.24 -2.31
CA ALA A 439 15.96 -19.04 -2.32
C ALA A 439 16.46 -18.57 -3.70
N ASP A 440 15.92 -19.13 -4.79
CA ASP A 440 16.18 -18.69 -6.16
C ASP A 440 15.70 -17.25 -6.39
N THR A 441 14.58 -16.83 -5.76
CA THR A 441 14.09 -15.46 -5.85
C THR A 441 14.94 -14.49 -5.03
N LEU A 442 15.36 -14.88 -3.82
CA LEU A 442 16.25 -14.08 -2.98
C LEU A 442 17.56 -13.80 -3.72
N SER A 443 18.15 -14.85 -4.28
CA SER A 443 19.33 -14.83 -5.12
C SER A 443 19.17 -14.01 -6.42
N PHE A 444 18.10 -14.26 -7.17
CA PHE A 444 17.80 -13.57 -8.43
C PHE A 444 17.52 -12.07 -8.22
N ARG A 445 17.08 -11.68 -7.01
CA ARG A 445 16.90 -10.28 -6.63
C ARG A 445 18.18 -9.65 -6.13
N LEU A 446 18.97 -10.37 -5.33
CA LEU A 446 20.31 -9.95 -4.90
C LEU A 446 21.24 -9.72 -6.11
N SER A 447 21.14 -10.56 -7.13
CA SER A 447 21.93 -10.45 -8.37
C SER A 447 21.50 -9.31 -9.31
N ARG A 448 20.32 -8.71 -9.09
CA ARG A 448 19.78 -7.58 -9.88
C ARG A 448 19.96 -6.22 -9.22
N LEU A 449 20.64 -6.16 -8.07
CA LEU A 449 21.00 -4.90 -7.42
C LEU A 449 22.28 -4.35 -8.07
N SER A 450 22.09 -3.56 -9.13
CA SER A 450 23.05 -2.64 -9.77
C SER A 450 22.23 -1.42 -10.23
N ASN A 451 22.57 -0.15 -10.02
CA ASN A 451 23.76 0.51 -9.55
C ASN A 451 23.29 1.62 -8.60
N ASN A 452 23.55 1.46 -7.30
CA ASN A 452 23.39 2.47 -6.24
C ASN A 452 22.33 2.17 -5.15
N ASP A 453 22.61 1.24 -4.22
CA ASP A 453 22.14 1.29 -2.81
C ASP A 453 22.73 0.15 -1.92
N PRO A 454 22.77 0.31 -0.58
CA PRO A 454 23.82 -0.18 0.35
C PRO A 454 23.85 -1.69 0.67
N ILE A 455 22.96 -2.49 0.09
CA ILE A 455 22.81 -3.93 0.42
C ILE A 455 24.00 -4.78 -0.06
N ARG A 456 24.76 -4.32 -1.07
CA ARG A 456 25.94 -5.05 -1.59
C ARG A 456 27.06 -5.26 -0.56
N ILE A 457 27.14 -4.43 0.48
CA ILE A 457 28.26 -4.43 1.43
C ILE A 457 28.23 -5.67 2.36
N TYR A 458 27.10 -6.35 2.52
CA TYR A 458 26.96 -7.37 3.58
C TYR A 458 27.06 -8.84 3.12
N LEU A 459 27.00 -9.14 1.82
CA LEU A 459 27.02 -10.53 1.32
C LEU A 459 28.18 -10.87 0.37
N GLY A 460 29.02 -9.90 -0.02
CA GLY A 460 30.21 -10.14 -0.84
C GLY A 460 29.92 -10.78 -2.21
N VAL A 461 28.71 -10.60 -2.76
CA VAL A 461 28.29 -11.22 -4.03
C VAL A 461 28.78 -10.37 -5.22
N PRO A 462 29.60 -10.92 -6.15
CA PRO A 462 30.10 -10.17 -7.28
C PRO A 462 29.00 -9.77 -8.28
N PRO A 463 29.11 -8.61 -8.95
CA PRO A 463 28.14 -8.12 -9.94
C PRO A 463 27.89 -9.07 -11.12
N THR A 464 28.83 -9.97 -11.39
CA THR A 464 28.85 -10.86 -12.56
C THR A 464 28.00 -12.13 -12.38
N LYS A 465 27.53 -12.44 -11.17
CA LYS A 465 26.73 -13.65 -10.91
C LYS A 465 25.24 -13.34 -10.89
N GLN A 466 24.61 -13.49 -12.06
CA GLN A 466 23.18 -13.17 -12.28
C GLN A 466 22.20 -14.16 -11.61
N LYS A 467 22.67 -15.32 -11.11
CA LYS A 467 21.90 -16.30 -10.32
C LYS A 467 22.85 -17.00 -9.33
N ILE A 468 22.43 -17.13 -8.08
CA ILE A 468 23.09 -17.89 -7.01
C ILE A 468 22.12 -18.93 -6.40
N SER A 469 22.45 -20.20 -6.31
CA SER A 469 21.59 -21.19 -5.64
C SER A 469 21.45 -20.93 -4.12
N SER A 470 20.46 -21.53 -3.46
CA SER A 470 20.36 -21.58 -1.98
C SER A 470 21.68 -22.03 -1.35
N THR A 471 22.28 -23.06 -1.92
CA THR A 471 23.57 -23.63 -1.53
C THR A 471 24.70 -22.62 -1.68
N GLU A 472 24.70 -21.81 -2.74
CA GLU A 472 25.70 -20.75 -2.93
C GLU A 472 25.51 -19.59 -1.97
N LEU A 473 24.28 -19.14 -1.71
CA LEU A 473 24.00 -18.09 -0.71
C LEU A 473 24.47 -18.53 0.68
N ILE A 474 24.15 -19.76 1.08
CA ILE A 474 24.61 -20.35 2.35
C ILE A 474 26.14 -20.45 2.35
N ARG A 475 26.77 -20.82 1.22
CA ARG A 475 28.23 -20.86 1.09
C ARG A 475 28.85 -19.46 1.23
N TYR A 476 28.22 -18.41 0.71
CA TYR A 476 28.67 -17.03 0.90
C TYR A 476 28.55 -16.59 2.37
N ILE A 477 27.42 -16.85 3.02
CA ILE A 477 27.23 -16.56 4.46
C ILE A 477 28.28 -17.28 5.31
N LYS A 478 28.48 -18.58 5.07
CA LYS A 478 29.50 -19.40 5.75
C LYS A 478 30.93 -18.93 5.48
N LYS A 479 31.24 -18.52 4.24
CA LYS A 479 32.55 -17.97 3.87
C LYS A 479 32.81 -16.65 4.60
N SER A 480 31.84 -15.74 4.63
CA SER A 480 31.96 -14.46 5.36
C SER A 480 32.09 -14.66 6.88
N LEU A 481 31.38 -15.63 7.47
CA LEU A 481 31.55 -16.02 8.87
C LEU A 481 32.94 -16.64 9.13
N GLY A 482 33.44 -17.47 8.21
CA GLY A 482 34.77 -18.07 8.29
C GLY A 482 35.91 -17.05 8.16
N GLU A 483 35.77 -16.04 7.31
CA GLU A 483 36.73 -14.93 7.17
C GLU A 483 36.76 -14.04 8.42
N LEU A 484 35.61 -13.77 9.05
CA LEU A 484 35.53 -13.04 10.32
C LEU A 484 36.19 -13.81 11.48
N ASN A 485 35.98 -15.12 11.55
CA ASN A 485 36.60 -15.98 12.57
C ASN A 485 38.12 -16.11 12.38
N LYS A 486 38.61 -16.13 11.14
CA LYS A 486 40.05 -16.07 10.84
C LYS A 486 40.67 -14.73 11.26
N ASN A 487 39.95 -13.63 11.10
CA ASN A 487 40.41 -12.31 11.54
C ASN A 487 40.45 -12.17 13.07
N LYS A 488 39.57 -12.85 13.83
CA LYS A 488 39.70 -12.96 15.30
C LYS A 488 40.93 -13.76 15.75
N LEU A 489 41.36 -14.75 14.97
CA LEU A 489 42.59 -15.51 15.22
C LEU A 489 43.87 -14.71 14.91
N ASN A 490 43.82 -13.77 13.97
CA ASN A 490 44.96 -12.90 13.63
C ASN A 490 45.20 -11.73 14.59
N CYS A 491 44.25 -11.40 15.48
CA CYS A 491 44.47 -10.37 16.50
C CYS A 491 45.37 -10.81 17.68
N LYS A 492 45.88 -12.05 17.70
CA LYS A 492 46.91 -12.49 18.66
C LYS A 492 48.35 -12.28 18.21
N ASN A 493 48.58 -11.87 16.96
CA ASN A 493 49.94 -11.69 16.40
C ASN A 493 50.31 -10.23 16.09
N PHE A 494 49.62 -9.26 16.68
CA PHE A 494 50.14 -7.91 16.83
C PHE A 494 50.38 -7.64 18.31
N ARG A 495 51.60 -7.90 18.74
CA ARG A 495 52.22 -7.32 19.94
C ARG A 495 53.30 -6.36 19.47
#